data_AF-A0A920NPC3-F1
#
_entry.id   AF-A0A920NPC3-F1
#
_cell.length_a   1.000
_cell.length_b   1.000
_cell.length_c   1.000
_cell.angle_alpha   90.00
_cell.angle_beta   90.00
_cell.angle_gamma   90.00
#
_symmetry.space_group_name_H-M   'P 1'
#
loop_
_entity.id
_entity.type
_entity.pdbx_description
1 polymer ?
#
loop_
_entity_poly.entity_id
_entity_poly.type
_entity_poly.pdbx_seq_one_letter_code
_entity_poly.pdbx_strand_id
1 'polypeptide(L)'
;MMVHRPWKIFFDHYDGEGAAAVLWRNEIDPNNPGYWGADATVEEVVHVINAIGHTNIYPSAFAVEPNSSLLTTAMDVCTGWAVHTTPQQLSPQKHGTKYDDYTCDYECMAIEYLYWCIVTNMGILADEATCMGMPMNGNPVHRCFLNRRTH
;
A
#
# COMPACT_ATOMS: atom_id res chain seq x y z
N MET A 1 10.02 16.12 32.65
CA MET A 1 8.74 15.38 32.54
C MET A 1 8.78 14.64 31.21
N MET A 2 9.10 13.34 31.22
CA MET A 2 9.12 12.54 30.00
C MET A 2 7.67 12.23 29.62
N VAL A 3 7.25 12.69 28.45
CA VAL A 3 5.96 12.32 27.87
C VAL A 3 6.08 10.86 27.45
N HIS A 4 5.40 9.96 28.16
CA HIS A 4 5.33 8.55 27.81
C HIS A 4 4.64 8.43 26.45
N ARG A 5 5.42 8.18 25.38
CA ARG A 5 4.87 7.90 24.05
C ARG A 5 4.54 6.41 24.01
N PRO A 6 3.26 6.01 24.06
CA PRO A 6 2.85 4.60 24.17
C PRO A 6 3.40 3.71 23.03
N TRP A 7 3.67 4.30 21.87
CA TRP A 7 4.21 3.63 20.68
C TRP A 7 5.65 3.14 20.84
N LYS A 8 6.43 3.85 21.65
CA LYS A 8 7.79 3.42 21.97
C LYS A 8 7.77 2.12 22.77
N ILE A 9 6.74 1.88 23.59
CA ILE A 9 6.61 0.64 24.38
C ILE A 9 6.37 -0.58 23.49
N PHE A 10 5.56 -0.45 22.43
CA PHE A 10 5.31 -1.58 21.52
C PHE A 10 6.59 -1.98 20.80
N PHE A 11 7.24 -1.03 20.09
CA PHE A 11 8.43 -1.33 19.30
C PHE A 11 9.68 -1.62 20.15
N ASP A 12 9.78 -1.10 21.38
CA ASP A 12 10.87 -1.45 22.30
C ASP A 12 10.72 -2.86 22.89
N HIS A 13 9.56 -3.53 22.74
CA HIS A 13 9.26 -4.85 23.32
C HIS A 13 8.82 -5.90 22.30
N TYR A 14 8.74 -5.54 21.03
CA TYR A 14 8.33 -6.43 19.95
C TYR A 14 9.54 -6.86 19.13
N ASP A 15 9.98 -8.10 19.35
CA ASP A 15 11.13 -8.71 18.64
C ASP A 15 10.68 -9.74 17.57
N GLY A 16 9.41 -9.71 17.16
CA GLY A 16 8.83 -10.66 16.20
C GLY A 16 8.79 -10.14 14.76
N GLU A 17 8.52 -11.02 13.81
CA GLU A 17 8.44 -10.69 12.37
C GLU A 17 7.00 -10.50 11.86
N GLY A 18 6.00 -10.57 12.75
CA GLY A 18 4.57 -10.50 12.41
C GLY A 18 3.93 -9.10 12.38
N ALA A 19 4.71 -8.01 12.49
CA ALA A 19 4.18 -6.65 12.48
C ALA A 19 4.76 -5.88 11.28
N ALA A 20 3.97 -5.77 10.22
CA ALA A 20 4.35 -5.05 9.00
C ALA A 20 3.59 -3.73 8.81
N ALA A 21 2.56 -3.50 9.61
CA ALA A 21 1.70 -2.32 9.55
C ALA A 21 1.16 -2.05 10.96
N VAL A 22 0.88 -0.78 11.28
CA VAL A 22 0.41 -0.39 12.62
C VAL A 22 -0.83 0.47 12.47
N LEU A 23 -1.94 -0.05 13.01
CA LEU A 23 -3.19 0.68 13.11
C LEU A 23 -3.20 1.56 14.36
N TRP A 24 -3.21 2.87 14.16
CA TRP A 24 -3.19 3.83 15.25
C TRP A 24 -4.61 4.09 15.77
N ARG A 25 -4.76 4.38 17.06
CA ARG A 25 -6.09 4.61 17.68
C ARG A 25 -6.89 5.71 16.96
N ASN A 26 -6.20 6.75 16.49
CA ASN A 26 -6.81 7.90 15.82
C ASN A 26 -7.18 7.64 14.35
N GLU A 27 -6.90 6.44 13.84
CA GLU A 27 -7.26 6.01 12.48
C GLU A 27 -8.38 4.96 12.48
N ILE A 28 -8.98 4.72 13.65
CA ILE A 28 -10.11 3.80 13.79
C ILE A 28 -11.37 4.62 13.97
N ASP A 29 -12.36 4.39 13.10
CA ASP A 29 -13.71 4.92 13.26
C ASP A 29 -14.72 3.78 13.39
N PRO A 30 -15.09 3.39 14.64
CA PRO A 30 -16.04 2.31 14.88
C PRO A 30 -17.44 2.58 14.32
N ASN A 31 -17.80 3.84 14.01
CA ASN A 31 -19.10 4.17 13.46
C ASN A 31 -19.12 4.05 11.93
N ASN A 32 -17.96 4.09 11.27
CA ASN A 32 -17.80 3.99 9.83
C ASN A 32 -16.68 2.98 9.47
N PRO A 33 -16.79 1.72 9.91
CA PRO A 33 -15.72 0.73 9.71
C PRO A 33 -15.46 0.49 8.22
N GLY A 34 -14.18 0.48 7.84
CA GLY A 34 -13.74 0.29 6.45
C GLY A 34 -14.08 1.43 5.49
N TYR A 35 -14.59 2.57 5.99
CA TYR A 35 -14.80 3.75 5.17
C TYR A 35 -13.47 4.46 4.92
N TRP A 36 -13.13 4.63 3.63
CA TRP A 36 -11.88 5.25 3.21
C TRP A 36 -11.70 6.66 3.80
N GLY A 37 -10.52 6.92 4.36
CA GLY A 37 -10.18 8.22 4.95
C GLY A 37 -10.80 8.49 6.33
N ALA A 38 -11.65 7.61 6.86
CA ALA A 38 -12.13 7.67 8.25
C ALA A 38 -11.64 6.48 9.09
N ASP A 39 -11.53 5.29 8.50
CA ASP A 39 -11.11 4.07 9.18
C ASP A 39 -10.05 3.31 8.35
N ALA A 40 -8.83 3.23 8.88
CA ALA A 40 -7.70 2.54 8.26
C ALA A 40 -7.65 1.04 8.59
N THR A 41 -8.65 0.51 9.30
CA THR A 41 -8.62 -0.89 9.78
C THR A 41 -8.48 -1.89 8.64
N VAL A 42 -9.17 -1.67 7.52
CA VAL A 42 -9.08 -2.56 6.34
C VAL A 42 -7.69 -2.50 5.72
N GLU A 43 -7.12 -1.30 5.62
CA GLU A 43 -5.78 -1.05 5.06
C GLU A 43 -4.70 -1.78 5.85
N GLU A 44 -4.59 -1.46 7.14
CA GLU A 44 -3.53 -1.96 8.01
C GLU A 44 -3.60 -3.49 8.20
N VAL A 45 -4.82 -4.06 8.34
CA VAL A 45 -4.98 -5.52 8.45
C VAL A 45 -4.59 -6.22 7.15
N VAL A 46 -4.99 -5.69 6.00
CA VAL A 46 -4.64 -6.27 4.70
C VAL A 46 -3.14 -6.13 4.41
N HIS A 47 -2.52 -5.01 4.81
CA HIS A 47 -1.07 -4.82 4.73
C HIS A 47 -0.32 -5.93 5.48
N VAL A 48 -0.71 -6.25 6.72
CA VAL A 48 -0.07 -7.35 7.47
C VAL A 48 -0.27 -8.71 6.79
N ILE A 49 -1.48 -9.02 6.32
CA ILE A 49 -1.77 -10.28 5.61
C ILE A 49 -0.89 -10.40 4.36
N ASN A 50 -0.72 -9.32 3.62
CA ASN A 50 0.09 -9.30 2.41
C ASN A 50 1.59 -9.41 2.73
N ALA A 51 2.09 -8.53 3.58
CA ALA A 51 3.51 -8.37 3.87
C ALA A 51 4.11 -9.52 4.68
N ILE A 52 3.32 -10.18 5.55
CA ILE A 52 3.78 -11.31 6.35
C ILE A 52 3.22 -12.64 5.83
N GLY A 53 1.99 -12.67 5.34
CA GLY A 53 1.35 -13.90 4.86
C GLY A 53 1.75 -14.22 3.42
N HIS A 54 1.26 -13.42 2.47
CA HIS A 54 1.38 -13.73 1.05
C HIS A 54 2.81 -13.72 0.52
N THR A 55 3.65 -12.77 0.96
CA THR A 55 5.08 -12.72 0.64
C THR A 55 5.81 -14.02 1.01
N ASN A 56 5.47 -14.61 2.16
CA ASN A 56 6.11 -15.83 2.68
C ASN A 56 5.55 -17.11 2.04
N ILE A 57 4.22 -17.18 1.82
CA ILE A 57 3.58 -18.40 1.31
C ILE A 57 3.73 -18.52 -0.22
N TYR A 58 3.68 -17.40 -0.95
CA TYR A 58 3.74 -17.37 -2.41
C TYR A 58 4.73 -16.32 -2.94
N PRO A 59 6.03 -16.45 -2.63
CA PRO A 59 7.04 -15.43 -2.97
C PRO A 59 7.16 -15.17 -4.47
N SER A 60 6.99 -16.19 -5.32
CA SER A 60 7.03 -16.00 -6.79
C SER A 60 5.92 -15.07 -7.30
N ALA A 61 4.81 -14.95 -6.56
CA ALA A 61 3.71 -14.07 -6.90
C ALA A 61 3.79 -12.72 -6.17
N PHE A 62 4.23 -12.70 -4.90
CA PHE A 62 4.06 -11.53 -4.03
C PHE A 62 5.32 -11.03 -3.32
N ALA A 63 6.52 -11.56 -3.61
CA ALA A 63 7.74 -10.95 -3.08
C ALA A 63 7.83 -9.47 -3.48
N VAL A 64 8.36 -8.63 -2.59
CA VAL A 64 8.28 -7.17 -2.69
C VAL A 64 9.55 -6.52 -3.22
N GLU A 65 10.64 -7.29 -3.29
CA GLU A 65 11.92 -6.82 -3.83
C GLU A 65 11.82 -6.54 -5.34
N PRO A 66 12.55 -5.56 -5.89
CA PRO A 66 12.49 -5.24 -7.31
C PRO A 66 12.71 -6.45 -8.23
N ASN A 67 11.85 -6.63 -9.24
CA ASN A 67 11.88 -7.75 -10.20
C ASN A 67 11.79 -9.16 -9.56
N SER A 68 11.27 -9.29 -8.34
CA SER A 68 11.22 -10.58 -7.64
C SER A 68 9.96 -11.40 -7.89
N SER A 69 8.89 -10.79 -8.43
CA SER A 69 7.56 -11.40 -8.43
C SER A 69 6.62 -10.86 -9.51
N LEU A 70 5.46 -11.52 -9.65
CA LEU A 70 4.37 -11.03 -10.50
C LEU A 70 3.82 -9.67 -10.02
N LEU A 71 3.77 -9.47 -8.70
CA LEU A 71 3.34 -8.22 -8.07
C LEU A 71 4.22 -7.05 -8.49
N THR A 72 5.54 -7.17 -8.30
CA THR A 72 6.50 -6.10 -8.58
C THR A 72 6.56 -5.80 -10.08
N THR A 73 6.49 -6.84 -10.91
CA THR A 73 6.34 -6.68 -12.37
C THR A 73 5.08 -5.89 -12.75
N ALA A 74 3.93 -6.20 -12.14
CA ALA A 74 2.67 -5.51 -12.43
C ALA A 74 2.67 -4.06 -11.92
N MET A 75 3.22 -3.83 -10.73
CA MET A 75 3.40 -2.50 -10.15
C MET A 75 4.28 -1.66 -11.08
N ASP A 76 5.45 -2.16 -11.46
CA ASP A 76 6.40 -1.43 -12.29
C ASP A 76 5.81 -1.01 -13.65
N VAL A 77 5.01 -1.88 -14.28
CA VAL A 77 4.29 -1.56 -15.53
C VAL A 77 3.27 -0.43 -15.30
N CYS A 78 2.60 -0.43 -14.15
CA CYS A 78 1.56 0.52 -13.83
C CYS A 78 2.13 1.89 -13.36
N THR A 79 3.23 1.90 -12.61
CA THR A 79 3.84 3.12 -12.06
C THR A 79 4.90 3.72 -12.98
N GLY A 80 5.47 2.89 -13.87
CA GLY A 80 6.61 3.24 -14.72
C GLY A 80 7.94 3.17 -13.98
N TRP A 81 8.02 2.43 -12.86
CA TRP A 81 9.20 2.38 -11.99
C TRP A 81 10.36 1.54 -12.58
N ALA A 82 10.08 0.46 -13.31
CA ALA A 82 11.11 -0.28 -14.02
C ALA A 82 11.29 0.25 -15.45
N VAL A 83 12.39 0.97 -15.71
CA VAL A 83 13.51 0.59 -16.60
C VAL A 83 14.58 1.70 -16.55
N HIS A 84 15.30 1.90 -15.43
CA HIS A 84 16.54 2.70 -15.47
C HIS A 84 17.63 2.11 -14.56
N THR A 85 18.68 1.60 -15.21
CA THR A 85 19.92 1.04 -14.64
C THR A 85 20.84 2.08 -14.00
N THR A 86 20.31 3.15 -13.40
CA THR A 86 21.11 4.24 -12.81
C THR A 86 20.57 4.64 -11.43
N PRO A 87 21.42 4.75 -10.39
CA PRO A 87 21.02 5.11 -9.02
C PRO A 87 20.49 6.55 -8.82
N GLN A 88 20.14 7.28 -9.88
CA GLN A 88 19.62 8.63 -9.76
C GLN A 88 18.34 8.78 -10.59
N GLN A 89 17.29 9.20 -9.89
CA GLN A 89 15.96 9.60 -10.37
C GLN A 89 14.91 8.48 -10.44
N LEU A 90 14.52 8.01 -9.26
CA LEU A 90 13.18 7.47 -8.99
C LEU A 90 12.16 8.60 -9.15
N SER A 91 11.68 8.81 -10.38
CA SER A 91 10.55 9.70 -10.66
C SER A 91 9.46 8.87 -11.33
N PRO A 92 8.26 8.74 -10.74
CA PRO A 92 7.15 8.05 -11.40
C PRO A 92 6.67 8.89 -12.57
N GLN A 93 7.22 8.64 -13.76
CA GLN A 93 6.93 9.46 -14.94
C GLN A 93 5.62 9.09 -15.66
N LYS A 94 4.97 7.97 -15.33
CA LYS A 94 3.76 7.55 -16.05
C LYS A 94 2.45 7.86 -15.31
N HIS A 95 2.40 7.64 -13.99
CA HIS A 95 1.15 7.79 -13.21
C HIS A 95 1.35 8.32 -11.77
N GLY A 96 2.30 9.25 -11.55
CA GLY A 96 2.28 10.17 -10.42
C GLY A 96 2.30 9.54 -9.02
N THR A 97 3.08 8.49 -8.78
CA THR A 97 3.11 7.79 -7.49
C THR A 97 4.13 8.36 -6.52
N LYS A 98 3.87 9.56 -6.01
CA LYS A 98 4.39 9.91 -4.70
C LYS A 98 3.23 9.92 -3.73
N TYR A 99 3.18 8.91 -2.87
CA TYR A 99 2.65 9.15 -1.54
C TYR A 99 3.49 10.27 -0.91
N ASP A 100 2.83 11.13 -0.16
CA ASP A 100 3.48 12.20 0.61
C ASP A 100 4.32 11.67 1.78
N ASP A 101 4.17 10.38 2.09
CA ASP A 101 5.07 9.65 2.98
C ASP A 101 6.43 9.38 2.32
N TYR A 102 7.40 10.19 2.69
CA TYR A 102 8.80 10.09 2.27
C TYR A 102 9.56 8.92 2.92
N THR A 103 8.92 8.19 3.84
CA THR A 103 9.49 7.00 4.50
C THR A 103 9.10 5.70 3.80
N CYS A 104 8.12 5.73 2.88
CA CYS A 104 7.69 4.57 2.10
C CYS A 104 8.67 4.31 0.94
N ASP A 105 9.36 3.17 1.00
CA ASP A 105 10.29 2.69 -0.03
C ASP A 105 9.60 1.76 -1.04
N TYR A 106 10.38 1.08 -1.90
CA TYR A 106 9.83 0.22 -2.94
C TYR A 106 8.99 -0.94 -2.39
N GLU A 107 9.41 -1.52 -1.27
CA GLU A 107 8.71 -2.66 -0.67
C GLU A 107 7.37 -2.22 -0.09
N CYS A 108 7.37 -1.07 0.59
CA CYS A 108 6.14 -0.39 1.01
C CYS A 108 5.21 -0.14 -0.18
N MET A 109 5.72 0.43 -1.28
CA MET A 109 4.94 0.67 -2.50
C MET A 109 4.33 -0.60 -3.11
N ALA A 110 5.03 -1.74 -3.03
CA ALA A 110 4.53 -3.02 -3.54
C ALA A 110 3.35 -3.54 -2.71
N ILE A 111 3.42 -3.43 -1.38
CA ILE A 111 2.34 -3.82 -0.48
C ILE A 111 1.12 -2.91 -0.63
N GLU A 112 1.34 -1.60 -0.74
CA GLU A 112 0.31 -0.61 -1.07
C GLU A 112 -0.38 -0.97 -2.39
N TYR A 113 0.40 -1.20 -3.46
CA TYR A 113 -0.15 -1.56 -4.76
C TYR A 113 -1.02 -2.82 -4.68
N LEU A 114 -0.60 -3.83 -3.91
CA LEU A 114 -1.38 -5.05 -3.70
C LEU A 114 -2.68 -4.78 -2.93
N TYR A 115 -2.63 -3.99 -1.86
CA TYR A 115 -3.83 -3.56 -1.13
C TYR A 115 -4.84 -2.88 -2.06
N TRP A 116 -4.39 -1.90 -2.85
CA TRP A 116 -5.22 -1.20 -3.82
C TRP A 116 -5.84 -2.13 -4.87
N CYS A 117 -5.10 -3.14 -5.34
CA CYS A 117 -5.64 -4.19 -6.21
C CYS A 117 -6.77 -4.97 -5.54
N ILE A 118 -6.58 -5.38 -4.29
CA ILE A 118 -7.55 -6.18 -3.53
C ILE A 118 -8.84 -5.38 -3.31
N VAL A 119 -8.76 -4.18 -2.75
CA VAL A 119 -9.96 -3.39 -2.41
C VAL A 119 -10.71 -2.91 -3.65
N THR A 120 -9.99 -2.63 -4.74
CA THR A 120 -10.60 -2.32 -6.05
C THR A 120 -11.34 -3.54 -6.62
N ASN A 121 -10.76 -4.74 -6.47
CA ASN A 121 -11.37 -5.98 -6.96
C ASN A 121 -12.58 -6.39 -6.11
N MET A 122 -12.53 -6.16 -4.79
CA MET A 122 -13.65 -6.39 -3.88
C MET A 122 -14.79 -5.37 -4.05
N GLY A 123 -14.50 -4.22 -4.66
CA GLY A 123 -15.47 -3.15 -4.87
C GLY A 123 -15.80 -2.33 -3.60
N ILE A 124 -15.04 -2.53 -2.51
CA ILE A 124 -15.29 -1.85 -1.22
C ILE A 124 -15.07 -0.34 -1.34
N LEU A 125 -14.13 0.08 -2.20
CA LEU A 125 -13.79 1.49 -2.44
C LEU A 125 -14.17 1.94 -3.85
N ALA A 126 -15.10 1.24 -4.50
CA ALA A 126 -15.53 1.50 -5.87
C ALA A 126 -16.73 2.45 -5.93
N ASP A 127 -16.63 3.57 -5.21
CA ASP A 127 -17.64 4.64 -5.21
C ASP A 127 -17.06 5.97 -5.74
N GLU A 128 -17.95 6.82 -6.22
CA GLU A 128 -17.58 8.10 -6.85
C GLU A 128 -16.94 9.06 -5.84
N ALA A 129 -17.35 9.03 -4.57
CA ALA A 129 -16.81 9.92 -3.55
C ALA A 129 -15.36 9.54 -3.22
N THR A 130 -15.05 8.25 -3.08
CA THR A 130 -13.67 7.78 -2.93
C THR A 130 -12.85 8.10 -4.18
N CYS A 131 -13.37 7.86 -5.38
CA CYS A 131 -12.67 8.18 -6.62
C CYS A 131 -12.33 9.68 -6.76
N MET A 132 -13.21 10.56 -6.30
CA MET A 132 -13.04 12.02 -6.40
C MET A 132 -12.24 12.62 -5.23
N GLY A 133 -12.32 11.99 -4.05
CA GLY A 133 -11.60 12.39 -2.84
C GLY A 133 -10.12 11.99 -2.86
N MET A 134 -9.76 11.01 -3.70
CA MET A 134 -8.37 10.65 -3.92
C MET A 134 -7.64 11.75 -4.70
N PRO A 135 -6.55 12.33 -4.17
CA PRO A 135 -5.65 13.10 -5.03
C PRO A 135 -5.20 12.17 -6.17
N MET A 136 -5.21 12.66 -7.41
CA MET A 136 -4.88 11.88 -8.63
C MET A 136 -3.47 11.26 -8.66
N ASN A 137 -2.75 11.31 -7.53
CA ASN A 137 -1.41 10.80 -7.27
C ASN A 137 -1.39 9.58 -6.33
N GLY A 138 -2.52 9.23 -5.69
CA GLY A 138 -2.58 8.23 -4.60
C GLY A 138 -3.15 6.85 -4.96
N ASN A 139 -3.70 6.64 -6.17
CA ASN A 139 -4.22 5.33 -6.56
C ASN A 139 -3.70 4.90 -7.94
N PRO A 140 -2.50 4.30 -8.01
CA PRO A 140 -1.95 3.81 -9.28
C PRO A 140 -2.86 2.73 -9.90
N VAL A 141 -3.52 1.93 -9.06
CA VAL A 141 -4.29 0.77 -9.49
C VAL A 141 -5.61 1.16 -10.15
N HIS A 142 -6.34 2.15 -9.62
CA HIS A 142 -7.66 2.51 -10.13
C HIS A 142 -7.60 2.94 -11.61
N ARG A 143 -6.57 3.71 -12.00
CA ARG A 143 -6.38 4.10 -13.41
C ARG A 143 -5.92 2.93 -14.28
N CYS A 144 -5.09 2.03 -13.76
CA CYS A 144 -4.64 0.81 -14.46
C CYS A 144 -5.75 -0.25 -14.60
N PHE A 145 -6.68 -0.35 -13.64
CA PHE A 145 -7.80 -1.29 -13.66
C PHE A 145 -9.01 -0.77 -14.45
N LEU A 146 -9.35 0.52 -14.32
CA LEU A 146 -10.45 1.11 -15.11
C LEU A 146 -10.15 1.11 -16.61
N ASN A 147 -8.91 1.41 -17.02
CA ASN A 147 -8.51 1.35 -18.44
C ASN A 147 -8.47 -0.09 -19.00
N ARG A 148 -8.48 -1.13 -18.15
CA ARG A 148 -8.50 -2.55 -18.60
C ARG A 148 -9.88 -3.21 -18.53
N ARG A 149 -10.90 -2.59 -17.92
CA ARG A 149 -12.29 -3.09 -17.99
C ARG A 149 -13.07 -2.56 -19.20
N THR A 150 -12.50 -1.63 -19.96
CA THR A 150 -13.10 -1.03 -21.17
C THR A 150 -12.67 -1.71 -22.48
N HIS A 151 -12.06 -2.90 -22.41
CA HIS A 151 -11.68 -3.70 -23.59
C HIS A 151 -12.18 -5.13 -23.45
#